data_AF-A0A7D9EF61-F1
#
_entry.id   AF-A0A7D9EF61-F1
#
_cell.length_a   1.000
_cell.length_b   1.000
_cell.length_c   1.000
_cell.angle_alpha   90.00
_cell.angle_beta   90.00
_cell.angle_gamma   90.00
#
_symmetry.space_group_name_H-M   'P 1'
#
loop_
_entity.id
_entity.type
_entity.pdbx_description
1 polymer ?
#
loop_
_entity_poly.entity_id
_entity_poly.type
_entity_poly.pdbx_seq_one_letter_code
_entity_poly.pdbx_strand_id
1 'polypeptide(L)' 'KGFTLTLQKWNQPWWFYFGDGCRLMRDIEDSIRKAGFKSVKCQSFEARNVGPLVKPHIMGYAEV' A
#
# COMPACT_ATOMS: atom_id res chain seq x y z
N LYS A 1 -14.16 -1.02 2.14
CA LYS A 1 -12.84 -1.18 2.81
C LYS A 1 -12.61 -2.56 3.45
N GLY A 2 -13.54 -3.14 4.22
CA GLY A 2 -13.31 -4.40 4.95
C GLY A 2 -12.99 -5.63 4.08
N PHE A 3 -13.76 -5.87 3.02
CA PHE A 3 -13.59 -7.04 2.14
C PHE A 3 -12.20 -7.11 1.47
N THR A 4 -11.73 -6.00 0.91
CA THR A 4 -10.40 -5.89 0.30
C THR A 4 -9.29 -6.24 1.28
N LEU A 5 -9.37 -5.70 2.50
CA LEU A 5 -8.37 -5.95 3.54
C LEU A 5 -8.36 -7.42 3.96
N THR A 6 -9.52 -8.05 4.10
CA THR A 6 -9.62 -9.48 4.43
C THR A 6 -8.99 -10.35 3.34
N LEU A 7 -9.24 -10.05 2.07
CA LEU A 7 -8.61 -10.76 0.94
C LEU A 7 -7.09 -10.56 0.92
N GLN A 8 -6.60 -9.34 1.16
CA GLN A 8 -5.16 -9.07 1.24
C GLN A 8 -4.52 -9.83 2.39
N LYS A 9 -5.14 -9.88 3.59
CA LYS A 9 -4.67 -10.67 4.73
C LYS A 9 -4.52 -12.15 4.40
N TRP A 10 -5.55 -12.71 3.77
CA TRP A 10 -5.57 -14.13 3.43
C TRP A 10 -4.53 -14.50 2.37
N ASN A 11 -4.31 -13.62 1.38
CA ASN A 11 -3.37 -13.87 0.29
C ASN A 11 -1.94 -13.40 0.57
N GLN A 12 -1.70 -12.72 1.69
CA GLN A 12 -0.38 -12.19 2.06
C GLN A 12 0.75 -13.23 2.06
N PRO A 13 0.59 -14.48 2.55
CA PRO A 13 1.65 -15.47 2.54
C PRO A 13 2.06 -15.85 1.12
N TRP A 14 1.07 -16.09 0.25
CA TRP A 14 1.30 -16.39 -1.16
C TRP A 14 1.94 -15.21 -1.88
N TRP A 15 1.45 -14.01 -1.62
CA TRP A 15 2.00 -12.79 -2.21
C TRP A 15 3.44 -12.51 -1.77
N PHE A 16 3.80 -12.85 -0.54
CA PHE A 16 5.17 -12.71 -0.05
C PHE A 16 6.13 -13.65 -0.82
N TYR A 17 5.71 -14.88 -1.09
CA TYR A 17 6.53 -15.85 -1.82
C TYR A 17 6.65 -15.51 -3.31
N PHE A 18 5.52 -15.21 -3.98
CA PHE A 18 5.53 -14.91 -5.42
C PHE A 18 5.96 -13.48 -5.75
N GLY A 19 5.77 -12.54 -4.83
CA GLY A 19 6.10 -11.13 -5.00
C GLY A 19 7.46 -10.75 -4.41
N ASP A 20 8.39 -11.69 -4.27
CA ASP A 20 9.77 -11.44 -3.81
C ASP A 20 9.85 -10.65 -2.49
N GLY A 21 9.08 -11.09 -1.49
CA GLY A 21 8.99 -10.45 -0.19
C GLY A 21 8.03 -9.26 -0.10
N CYS A 22 7.28 -8.97 -1.17
CA CYS A 22 6.32 -7.87 -1.18
C CYS A 22 5.17 -8.07 -0.17
N ARG A 23 4.78 -6.96 0.48
CA ARG A 23 3.70 -6.93 1.49
C ARG A 23 2.50 -6.13 0.98
N LEU A 24 1.39 -6.83 0.68
CA LEU A 24 0.12 -6.26 0.22
C LEU A 24 -0.46 -5.25 1.22
N MET A 25 -0.22 -5.48 2.51
CA MET A 25 -0.73 -4.65 3.61
C MET A 25 0.36 -3.77 4.23
N ARG A 26 1.44 -3.47 3.50
CA ARG A 26 2.45 -2.55 4.01
C ARG A 26 1.83 -1.18 4.19
N ASP A 27 2.02 -0.58 5.37
CA ASP A 27 1.71 0.83 5.56
C ASP A 27 2.80 1.68 4.89
N ILE A 28 2.60 1.93 3.60
CA ILE A 28 3.55 2.71 2.79
C ILE A 28 3.53 4.18 3.25
N GLU A 29 2.37 4.72 3.65
CA GLU A 29 2.27 6.11 4.09
C GLU A 29 3.09 6.34 5.37
N ASP A 30 2.93 5.50 6.39
CA ASP A 30 3.72 5.56 7.62
C ASP A 30 5.22 5.39 7.34
N SER A 31 5.58 4.48 6.43
CA SER A 31 6.98 4.27 6.02
C SER A 31 7.60 5.52 5.40
N ILE A 32 6.87 6.24 4.53
CA ILE A 32 7.35 7.48 3.91
C ILE A 32 7.43 8.60 4.95
N ARG A 33 6.45 8.72 5.85
CA ARG A 33 6.47 9.74 6.92
C ARG A 33 7.66 9.58 7.87
N LYS A 34 8.10 8.34 8.10
CA LYS A 34 9.28 8.03 8.93
C LYS A 34 10.62 8.14 8.22
N ALA A 35 10.64 8.43 6.91
CA ALA A 35 11.86 8.46 6.12
C ALA A 35 12.71 9.75 6.29
N GLY A 36 12.24 10.72 7.09
CA GLY A 36 13.01 11.93 7.41
C GLY A 36 12.89 13.09 6.41
N PHE A 37 11.91 13.04 5.51
CA PHE A 37 11.57 14.17 4.64
C PHE A 37 11.11 15.38 5.45
N LYS A 38 11.43 16.59 4.97
CA LYS A 38 10.99 17.85 5.58
C LYS A 38 9.47 17.98 5.60
N SER A 39 8.81 17.57 4.52
CA SER A 39 7.35 17.54 4.44
C SER A 39 6.88 16.38 3.55
N VAL A 40 5.73 15.80 3.89
CA VAL A 40 5.13 14.69 3.13
C VAL A 40 3.63 14.94 2.98
N LYS A 41 3.16 15.05 1.74
CA LYS A 41 1.73 15.02 1.40
C LYS A 41 1.42 13.73 0.69
N CYS A 42 0.46 12.98 1.25
CA CYS A 42 0.03 11.70 0.69
C CYS A 42 -1.50 11.61 0.75
N GLN A 43 -2.08 11.03 -0.29
CA GLN A 43 -3.51 10.77 -0.38
C GLN A 43 -3.74 9.33 -0.80
N SER A 44 -4.56 8.62 -0.03
CA SER A 44 -5.04 7.29 -0.38
C SER A 44 -6.25 7.35 -1.30
N PHE A 45 -6.28 6.50 -2.33
CA PHE A 45 -7.42 6.35 -3.23
C PHE A 45 -7.57 4.89 -3.68
N GLU A 46 -8.73 4.55 -4.24
CA GLU A 46 -8.96 3.25 -4.87
C GLU A 46 -8.76 3.38 -6.38
N ALA A 47 -7.77 2.68 -6.94
CA ALA A 47 -7.53 2.73 -8.38
C ALA A 47 -8.70 2.07 -9.15
N ARG A 48 -9.07 2.70 -10.27
CA ARG A 48 -10.09 2.19 -11.19
C ARG A 48 -9.42 1.21 -12.17
N ASN A 49 -10.06 0.09 -12.45
CA ASN A 49 -9.59 -0.97 -13.37
C ASN A 49 -8.43 -1.86 -12.87
N VAL A 50 -8.29 -2.02 -11.56
CA VAL A 50 -7.36 -3.00 -10.97
C VAL A 50 -8.10 -4.00 -10.10
N GLY A 51 -7.52 -5.19 -9.93
CA GLY A 51 -8.09 -6.25 -9.09
C GLY A 51 -8.19 -5.84 -7.61
N PRO A 52 -9.09 -6.45 -6.84
CA PRO A 52 -9.34 -6.08 -5.44
C PRO A 52 -8.09 -6.20 -4.56
N LEU A 53 -7.18 -7.14 -4.84
CA LEU A 53 -5.94 -7.34 -4.07
C LEU A 53 -4.99 -6.13 -4.11
N VAL A 54 -4.96 -5.40 -5.23
CA VAL A 54 -4.05 -4.27 -5.44
C VAL A 54 -4.79 -2.94 -5.52
N LYS A 55 -6.11 -2.93 -5.28
CA LYS A 55 -6.95 -1.73 -5.44
C LYS A 55 -6.52 -0.51 -4.60
N PRO A 56 -6.14 -0.64 -3.32
CA PRO A 56 -5.71 0.48 -2.51
C PRO A 56 -4.36 1.05 -3.01
N HIS A 57 -4.33 2.33 -3.34
CA HIS A 57 -3.13 3.04 -3.78
C HIS A 57 -2.95 4.34 -3.01
N ILE A 58 -1.73 4.87 -3.04
CA ILE A 58 -1.39 6.19 -2.52
C ILE A 58 -0.71 7.03 -3.60
N MET A 59 -0.89 8.34 -3.56
CA MET A 59 -0.19 9.31 -4.42
C MET A 59 0.14 10.57 -3.63
N GLY A 60 1.14 11.32 -4.07
CA GLY A 60 1.55 12.56 -3.41
C GLY A 60 2.97 12.97 -3.73
N TYR A 61 3.56 13.78 -2.85
CA TYR A 61 4.92 14.28 -2.98
C TYR A 61 5.60 14.40 -1.60
N ALA A 62 6.93 14.37 -1.59
CA ALA A 62 7.76 14.57 -0.43
C ALA A 62 8.86 15.59 -0.75
N GLU A 63 9.14 16.48 0.20
CA GLU A 63 10.17 17.52 0.09
C GLU A 63 11.38 17.12 0.95
N VAL A 64 12.57 17.29 0.39
CA VAL A 64 13.87 17.06 1.05
C VAL A 64 14.32 18.31 1.81
#